data_AF-A0A381T1C3-F1
#
_entry.id   AF-A0A381T1C3-F1
#
_cell.length_a   1.000
_cell.length_b   1.000
_cell.length_c   1.000
_cell.angle_alpha   90.00
_cell.angle_beta   90.00
_cell.angle_gamma   90.00
#
_symmetry.space_group_name_H-M   'P 1'
#
loop_
_entity.id
_entity.type
_entity.pdbx_description
1 polymer ?
#
loop_
_entity_poly.entity_id
_entity_poly.type
_entity_poly.pdbx_seq_one_letter_code
_entity_poly.pdbx_strand_id
1 'polypeptide(L)'
;MKKNTKKFLNDTGATIPVICGPMYPGSNPELIAAVSASGGFCVVQPVSLTSLYGHDFKEGLKLIKKLNNKPFGVNFTIFGGANQKYHDQMKKWM
;
A
#
# COMPACT_ATOMS: atom_id res chain seq x y z
N MET A 1 -21.87 -6.31 -13.36
CA MET A 1 -20.64 -6.51 -12.55
C MET A 1 -20.75 -7.82 -11.76
N LYS A 2 -19.74 -8.70 -11.81
CA LYS A 2 -19.72 -10.04 -11.14
C LYS A 2 -19.82 -9.91 -9.61
N LYS A 3 -20.32 -10.95 -8.91
CA LYS A 3 -20.45 -10.98 -7.43
C LYS A 3 -19.13 -10.67 -6.72
N ASN A 4 -18.03 -11.29 -7.16
CA ASN A 4 -16.71 -11.09 -6.55
C ASN A 4 -16.21 -9.65 -6.74
N THR A 5 -16.51 -9.02 -7.88
CA THR A 5 -16.16 -7.63 -8.13
C THR A 5 -16.92 -6.68 -7.20
N LYS A 6 -18.23 -6.90 -6.98
CA LYS A 6 -19.00 -6.12 -5.98
C LYS A 6 -18.43 -6.28 -4.58
N LYS A 7 -18.08 -7.50 -4.19
CA LYS A 7 -17.47 -7.79 -2.89
C LYS A 7 -16.14 -7.04 -2.73
N PHE A 8 -15.27 -7.10 -3.74
CA PHE A 8 -14.00 -6.37 -3.73
C PHE A 8 -14.17 -4.86 -3.50
N LEU A 9 -15.08 -4.22 -4.25
CA LEU A 9 -15.32 -2.77 -4.10
C LEU A 9 -15.85 -2.42 -2.70
N ASN A 10 -16.77 -3.22 -2.18
CA ASN A 10 -17.32 -3.02 -0.83
C ASN A 10 -16.28 -3.20 0.27
N ASP A 11 -15.45 -4.25 0.18
CA ASP A 11 -14.46 -4.59 1.21
C ASP A 11 -13.29 -3.57 1.23
N THR A 12 -12.96 -2.98 0.07
CA THR A 12 -11.79 -2.09 -0.07
C THR A 12 -12.12 -0.61 -0.06
N GLY A 13 -13.36 -0.24 -0.37
CA GLY A 13 -13.78 1.16 -0.59
C GLY A 13 -13.33 1.76 -1.94
N ALA A 14 -12.77 0.95 -2.84
CA ALA A 14 -12.49 1.35 -4.22
C ALA A 14 -13.79 1.52 -5.03
N THR A 15 -13.77 2.35 -6.06
CA THR A 15 -14.93 2.58 -6.96
C THR A 15 -14.78 1.88 -8.31
N ILE A 16 -13.55 1.50 -8.67
CA ILE A 16 -13.27 0.67 -9.86
C ILE A 16 -12.50 -0.60 -9.45
N PRO A 17 -12.71 -1.73 -10.15
CA PRO A 17 -12.13 -3.01 -9.77
C PRO A 17 -10.69 -3.18 -10.24
N VAL A 18 -9.84 -2.22 -9.88
CA VAL A 18 -8.43 -2.15 -10.26
C VAL A 18 -7.58 -2.03 -9.00
N ILE A 19 -6.54 -2.87 -8.92
CA ILE A 19 -5.53 -2.79 -7.87
C ILE A 19 -4.24 -2.26 -8.49
N CYS A 20 -3.67 -1.21 -7.90
CA CYS A 20 -2.27 -0.88 -8.11
C CYS A 20 -1.46 -1.63 -7.05
N GLY A 21 -0.78 -2.69 -7.51
CA GLY A 21 -0.04 -3.58 -6.63
C GLY A 21 1.15 -2.91 -5.96
N PRO A 22 1.65 -3.49 -4.86
CA PRO A 22 2.85 -3.00 -4.18
C PRO A 22 4.07 -3.18 -5.08
N MET A 23 4.81 -2.09 -5.32
CA MET A 23 5.98 -2.12 -6.20
C MET A 23 7.24 -1.74 -5.43
N TYR A 24 8.23 -2.63 -5.45
CA TYR A 24 9.62 -2.29 -5.16
C TYR A 24 10.40 -2.40 -6.48
N PRO A 25 11.07 -1.34 -6.97
CA PRO A 25 11.30 -0.02 -6.35
C PRO A 25 10.24 1.08 -6.67
N GLY A 26 9.12 0.76 -7.34
CA GLY A 26 8.29 1.79 -7.99
C GLY A 26 7.23 2.54 -7.16
N SER A 27 6.86 2.09 -5.96
CA SER A 27 5.74 2.68 -5.20
C SER A 27 6.20 3.83 -4.30
N ASN A 28 5.67 5.04 -4.54
CA ASN A 28 5.90 6.25 -3.73
C ASN A 28 4.57 6.85 -3.20
N PRO A 29 4.60 7.78 -2.23
CA PRO A 29 3.39 8.37 -1.66
C PRO A 29 2.43 9.00 -2.68
N GLU A 30 2.96 9.68 -3.67
CA GLU A 30 2.21 10.40 -4.71
C GLU A 30 1.43 9.42 -5.60
N LEU A 31 2.05 8.32 -6.01
CA LEU A 31 1.40 7.27 -6.80
C LEU A 31 0.27 6.61 -6.02
N ILE A 32 0.51 6.30 -4.74
CA ILE A 32 -0.53 5.71 -3.88
C ILE A 32 -1.73 6.64 -3.79
N ALA A 33 -1.48 7.92 -3.49
CA ALA A 33 -2.53 8.91 -3.37
C ALA A 33 -3.29 9.09 -4.69
N ALA A 34 -2.60 9.18 -5.82
CA ALA A 34 -3.19 9.39 -7.15
C ALA A 34 -4.10 8.22 -7.58
N VAL A 35 -3.65 6.97 -7.40
CA VAL A 35 -4.48 5.80 -7.75
C VAL A 35 -5.70 5.71 -6.84
N SER A 36 -5.53 5.87 -5.53
CA SER A 36 -6.65 5.86 -4.59
C SER A 36 -7.64 6.99 -4.88
N ALA A 37 -7.19 8.16 -5.34
CA ALA A 37 -8.05 9.29 -5.70
C ALA A 37 -8.83 9.00 -6.99
N SER A 38 -8.21 8.27 -7.91
CA SER A 38 -8.81 7.82 -9.19
C SER A 38 -9.81 6.67 -9.01
N GLY A 39 -10.00 6.18 -7.79
CA GLY A 39 -10.97 5.14 -7.46
C GLY A 39 -10.43 3.70 -7.48
N GLY A 40 -9.15 3.52 -7.79
CA GLY A 40 -8.48 2.22 -7.66
C GLY A 40 -8.11 1.93 -6.21
N PHE A 41 -7.82 0.66 -5.90
CA PHE A 41 -7.24 0.27 -4.62
C PHE A 41 -5.71 0.24 -4.74
N CYS A 42 -5.01 1.13 -4.06
CA CYS A 42 -3.55 1.15 -4.10
C CYS A 42 -2.94 0.50 -2.85
N VAL A 43 -1.75 -0.11 -3.00
CA VAL A 43 -1.09 -0.84 -1.93
C VAL A 43 0.34 -0.32 -1.72
N VAL A 44 0.61 0.18 -0.52
CA VAL A 44 1.93 0.66 -0.11
C VAL A 44 2.92 -0.51 -0.03
N GLN A 45 4.12 -0.32 -0.56
CA GLN A 45 5.28 -1.19 -0.32
C GLN A 45 6.21 -0.52 0.72
N PRO A 46 6.19 -0.96 2.01
CA PRO A 46 6.96 -0.31 3.08
C PRO A 46 8.46 -0.19 2.81
N VAL A 47 9.07 -1.16 2.12
CA VAL A 47 10.51 -1.11 1.79
C VAL A 47 10.81 0.02 0.81
N SER A 48 9.95 0.21 -0.19
CA SER A 48 10.07 1.33 -1.13
C SER A 48 9.90 2.65 -0.38
N LEU A 49 8.85 2.77 0.42
CA LEU A 49 8.54 3.97 1.21
C LEU A 49 9.70 4.37 2.14
N THR A 50 10.28 3.40 2.85
CA THR A 50 11.27 3.65 3.89
C THR A 50 12.71 3.67 3.37
N SER A 51 13.11 2.64 2.61
CA SER A 51 14.51 2.47 2.20
C SER A 51 14.86 3.22 0.93
N LEU A 52 13.92 3.40 -0.01
CA LEU A 52 14.18 4.09 -1.27
C LEU A 52 13.81 5.58 -1.19
N TYR A 53 12.62 5.90 -0.68
CA TYR A 53 12.14 7.28 -0.56
C TYR A 53 12.46 7.93 0.80
N GLY A 54 13.08 7.20 1.73
CA GLY A 54 13.65 7.76 2.96
C GLY A 54 12.62 8.22 4.00
N HIS A 55 11.34 7.87 3.86
CA HIS A 55 10.33 8.24 4.84
C HIS A 55 10.39 7.34 6.08
N ASP A 56 10.11 7.90 7.26
CA ASP A 56 9.61 7.07 8.36
C ASP A 56 8.31 6.37 7.91
N PHE A 57 8.09 5.13 8.35
CA PHE A 57 6.91 4.37 7.91
C PHE A 57 5.60 5.08 8.27
N LYS A 58 5.45 5.53 9.52
CA LYS A 58 4.21 6.17 9.99
C LYS A 58 4.03 7.53 9.34
N GLU A 59 5.09 8.32 9.22
CA GLU A 59 5.02 9.64 8.57
C GLU A 59 4.75 9.52 7.08
N GLY A 60 5.29 8.50 6.40
CA GLY A 60 4.97 8.19 5.01
C GLY A 60 3.49 7.84 4.82
N LEU A 61 2.90 7.04 5.70
CA LEU A 61 1.45 6.76 5.66
C LEU A 61 0.61 8.03 5.92
N LYS A 62 1.04 8.91 6.83
CA LYS A 62 0.38 10.20 7.06
C LYS A 62 0.48 11.12 5.84
N LEU A 63 1.61 11.15 5.17
CA LEU A 63 1.79 11.90 3.92
C LEU A 63 0.79 11.45 2.86
N ILE A 64 0.65 10.13 2.65
CA ILE A 64 -0.35 9.58 1.71
C ILE A 64 -1.76 10.05 2.10
N LYS A 65 -2.13 9.96 3.39
CA LYS A 65 -3.43 10.43 3.88
C LYS A 65 -3.64 11.94 3.72
N LYS A 66 -2.58 12.75 3.81
CA LYS A 66 -2.62 14.19 3.57
C LYS A 66 -2.86 14.50 2.09
N LEU A 67 -2.28 13.73 1.19
CA LEU A 67 -2.47 13.86 -0.26
C LEU A 67 -3.87 13.39 -0.68
N ASN A 68 -4.43 12.38 -0.01
CA ASN A 68 -5.75 11.84 -0.31
C ASN A 68 -6.37 11.08 0.88
N ASN A 69 -7.66 11.31 1.16
CA ASN A 69 -8.39 10.66 2.27
C ASN A 69 -9.08 9.34 1.87
N LYS A 70 -8.80 8.77 0.69
CA LYS A 70 -9.35 7.46 0.26
C LYS A 70 -8.55 6.29 0.87
N PRO A 71 -9.18 5.12 1.06
CA PRO A 71 -8.49 3.94 1.57
C PRO A 71 -7.33 3.48 0.68
N PHE A 72 -6.34 2.85 1.29
CA PHE A 72 -5.23 2.16 0.65
C PHE A 72 -4.78 0.99 1.53
N GLY A 73 -4.15 -0.01 0.93
CA GLY A 73 -3.57 -1.15 1.63
C GLY A 73 -2.07 -0.97 1.93
N VAL A 74 -1.52 -1.87 2.73
CA VAL A 74 -0.08 -2.02 2.95
C VAL A 74 0.29 -3.47 2.73
N ASN A 75 1.36 -3.73 1.98
CA ASN A 75 1.86 -5.08 1.72
C ASN A 75 3.08 -5.39 2.58
N PHE A 76 2.94 -6.35 3.48
CA PHE A 76 4.07 -6.98 4.19
C PHE A 76 4.39 -8.30 3.49
N THR A 77 5.44 -8.32 2.68
CA THR A 77 5.84 -9.53 1.94
C THR A 77 6.39 -10.55 2.93
N ILE A 78 5.99 -11.81 2.86
CA ILE A 78 6.64 -12.88 3.64
C ILE A 78 7.58 -13.62 2.69
N PHE A 79 8.88 -13.41 2.85
CA PHE A 79 9.88 -14.15 2.07
C PHE A 79 10.05 -15.56 2.66
N GLY A 80 9.99 -16.58 1.81
CA GLY A 80 10.37 -17.95 2.20
C GLY A 80 11.89 -18.01 2.40
N GLY A 81 12.35 -17.84 3.65
CA GLY A 81 13.77 -17.84 3.98
C GLY A 81 14.16 -16.80 5.03
N ALA A 82 15.29 -17.05 5.71
CA ALA A 82 15.74 -16.46 6.97
C ALA A 82 16.14 -14.96 6.95
N ASN A 83 15.37 -14.07 6.32
CA ASN A 83 15.58 -12.63 6.51
C ASN A 83 14.92 -12.18 7.83
N GLN A 84 15.50 -12.62 8.94
CA GLN A 84 15.06 -12.30 10.31
C GLN A 84 14.95 -10.78 10.50
N LYS A 85 15.91 -10.02 9.97
CA LYS A 85 15.91 -8.55 10.03
C LYS A 85 14.67 -7.96 9.36
N TYR A 86 14.30 -8.45 8.18
CA TYR A 86 13.11 -7.99 7.48
C TYR A 86 11.83 -8.40 8.22
N HIS A 87 11.76 -9.61 8.74
CA HIS A 87 10.64 -10.07 9.54
C HIS A 87 10.45 -9.25 10.82
N ASP A 88 11.53 -8.97 11.55
CA ASP A 88 11.50 -8.12 12.74
C ASP A 88 11.16 -6.67 12.40
N GLN A 89 11.57 -6.17 11.23
CA GLN A 89 11.15 -4.86 10.74
C GLN A 89 9.64 -4.81 10.46
N MET A 90 9.06 -5.85 9.83
CA MET A 90 7.62 -5.93 9.60
C MET A 90 6.83 -5.93 10.91
N LYS A 91 7.30 -6.68 11.92
CA LYS A 91 6.68 -6.67 13.26
C LYS A 91 6.67 -5.30 13.92
N LYS A 92 7.65 -4.43 13.61
CA LYS A 92 7.68 -3.05 14.13
C LYS A 92 6.71 -2.11 13.41
N TRP A 93 6.31 -2.45 12.18
CA TRP A 93 5.38 -1.66 11.38
C TRP A 93 3.91 -2.04 11.60
N MET A 94 3.65 -3.30 11.95
CA MET A 94 2.32 -3.78 12.37
C MET A 94 1.97 -3.28 13.77
#